data_AF-A0A953K4J5-F1
#
_entry.id   AF-A0A953K4J5-F1
#
_cell.length_a   1.000
_cell.length_b   1.000
_cell.length_c   1.000
_cell.angle_alpha   90.00
_cell.angle_beta   90.00
_cell.angle_gamma   90.00
#
_symmetry.space_group_name_H-M   'P 1'
#
loop_
_entity.id
_entity.type
_entity.pdbx_description
1 polymer ?
#
loop_
_entity_poly.entity_id
_entity_poly.type
_entity_poly.pdbx_seq_one_letter_code
_entity_poly.pdbx_strand_id
1 'polypeptide(L)'
;PFCYLSGHKLVEFTATERTYFKKYVDNGGFVFVDDCNHDIDGLFAKSFETEMEKTFGSGALKKIPKSHPIYSSFFHFDGPPTTAQELNGWGDDIVHDYLKAVEVNGRIGVLYSNKDYGCEWDYDYRNKRFYKIDNTRFSVNIIMYALMS
;
A
#
# COMPACT_ATOMS: atom_id res chain seq x y z
N PRO A 1 10.23 -7.69 9.65
CA PRO A 1 10.91 -6.46 9.15
C PRO A 1 9.93 -5.68 8.27
N PHE A 2 9.96 -4.34 8.32
CA PHE A 2 9.01 -3.49 7.59
C PHE A 2 9.79 -2.45 6.77
N CYS A 3 9.39 -2.28 5.52
CA CYS A 3 9.90 -1.26 4.63
C CYS A 3 8.71 -0.45 4.09
N TYR A 4 8.91 0.87 3.98
CA TYR A 4 7.95 1.77 3.37
C TYR A 4 8.57 2.39 2.11
N LEU A 5 7.85 2.32 1.00
CA LEU A 5 8.19 2.93 -0.27
C LEU A 5 7.03 3.83 -0.70
N SER A 6 7.30 5.07 -1.02
CA SER A 6 6.27 6.01 -1.47
C SER A 6 6.85 6.96 -2.51
N GLY A 7 6.00 7.43 -3.42
CA GLY A 7 6.39 8.35 -4.47
C GLY A 7 5.28 8.63 -5.47
N HIS A 8 5.60 9.52 -6.42
CA HIS A 8 4.73 9.95 -7.52
C HIS A 8 5.46 9.93 -8.88
N LYS A 9 6.66 9.33 -8.94
CA LYS A 9 7.53 9.30 -10.12
C LYS A 9 7.79 7.87 -10.59
N LEU A 10 8.51 7.74 -11.70
CA LEU A 10 8.96 6.45 -12.22
C LEU A 10 9.66 5.61 -11.14
N VAL A 11 9.22 4.35 -11.00
CA VAL A 11 9.91 3.32 -10.24
C VAL A 11 10.58 2.37 -11.23
N GLU A 12 11.90 2.28 -11.16
CA GLU A 12 12.67 1.35 -11.97
C GLU A 12 13.80 0.76 -11.12
N PHE A 13 13.86 -0.58 -11.05
CA PHE A 13 14.92 -1.27 -10.33
C PHE A 13 16.02 -1.70 -11.29
N THR A 14 17.26 -1.48 -10.88
CA THR A 14 18.40 -2.20 -11.45
C THR A 14 18.24 -3.70 -11.20
N ALA A 15 18.94 -4.53 -11.99
CA ALA A 15 18.89 -5.99 -11.80
C ALA A 15 19.30 -6.42 -10.37
N THR A 16 20.26 -5.72 -9.78
CA THR A 16 20.73 -5.94 -8.41
C THR A 16 19.67 -5.57 -7.38
N GLU A 17 19.06 -4.38 -7.50
CA GLU A 17 17.98 -3.95 -6.60
C GLU A 17 16.79 -4.90 -6.69
N ARG A 18 16.40 -5.32 -7.90
CA ARG A 18 15.31 -6.28 -8.10
C ARG A 18 15.58 -7.60 -7.39
N THR A 19 16.81 -8.10 -7.51
CA THR A 19 17.23 -9.35 -6.86
C THR A 19 17.17 -9.24 -5.34
N TYR A 20 17.65 -8.13 -4.77
CA TYR A 20 17.61 -7.91 -3.33
C TYR A 20 16.21 -7.61 -2.80
N PHE A 21 15.39 -6.89 -3.56
CA PHE A 21 13.98 -6.65 -3.24
C PHE A 21 13.22 -7.98 -3.15
N LYS A 22 13.37 -8.83 -4.18
CA LYS A 22 12.80 -10.19 -4.17
C LYS A 22 13.28 -10.99 -2.96
N LYS A 23 14.60 -11.01 -2.72
CA LYS A 23 15.18 -11.74 -1.59
C LYS A 23 14.68 -11.23 -0.24
N TYR A 24 14.49 -9.92 -0.08
CA TYR A 24 13.93 -9.32 1.14
C TYR A 24 12.51 -9.83 1.38
N VAL A 25 11.67 -9.78 0.35
CA VAL A 25 10.28 -10.24 0.41
C VAL A 25 10.19 -11.76 0.65
N ASP A 26 10.94 -12.56 -0.12
CA ASP A 26 10.96 -14.02 -0.01
C ASP A 26 11.42 -14.50 1.39
N ASN A 27 12.27 -13.72 2.08
CA ASN A 27 12.73 -13.99 3.44
C ASN A 27 11.80 -13.44 4.53
N GLY A 28 10.57 -13.05 4.21
CA GLY A 28 9.56 -12.59 5.18
C GLY A 28 9.59 -11.08 5.45
N GLY A 29 10.28 -10.30 4.62
CA GLY A 29 10.14 -8.84 4.61
C GLY A 29 8.73 -8.43 4.19
N PHE A 30 8.24 -7.32 4.77
CA PHE A 30 6.99 -6.69 4.37
C PHE A 30 7.30 -5.32 3.79
N VAL A 31 6.84 -5.05 2.57
CA VAL A 31 6.98 -3.74 1.91
C VAL A 31 5.60 -3.12 1.76
N PHE A 32 5.37 -2.00 2.45
CA PHE A 32 4.22 -1.15 2.17
C PHE A 32 4.61 -0.14 1.09
N VAL A 33 3.88 -0.14 -0.02
CA VAL A 33 4.06 0.76 -1.15
C VAL A 33 2.83 1.64 -1.27
N ASP A 34 3.02 2.95 -1.29
CA ASP A 34 1.95 3.93 -1.33
C ASP A 34 2.20 4.98 -2.42
N ASP A 35 1.38 4.91 -3.47
CA ASP A 35 1.39 5.87 -4.57
C ASP A 35 0.70 7.16 -4.14
N CYS A 36 1.47 8.24 -4.14
CA CYS A 36 1.01 9.56 -3.76
C CYS A 36 0.24 10.28 -4.87
N ASN A 37 0.04 9.69 -6.05
CA ASN A 37 -0.50 10.40 -7.22
C ASN A 37 -1.98 10.14 -7.51
N HIS A 38 -2.61 9.19 -6.80
CA HIS A 38 -4.03 8.83 -6.95
C HIS A 38 -4.48 8.68 -8.41
N ASP A 39 -3.62 8.11 -9.26
CA ASP A 39 -3.88 7.97 -10.69
C ASP A 39 -3.48 6.55 -11.12
N ILE A 40 -4.47 5.73 -11.45
CA ILE A 40 -4.25 4.34 -11.89
C ILE A 40 -3.46 4.24 -13.20
N ASP A 41 -3.48 5.30 -14.01
CA ASP A 41 -2.70 5.43 -15.24
C ASP A 41 -1.44 6.30 -15.07
N GLY A 42 -1.17 6.69 -13.82
CA GLY A 42 -0.01 7.45 -13.40
C GLY A 42 1.30 6.70 -13.60
N LEU A 43 2.37 7.49 -13.76
CA LEU A 43 3.71 6.96 -14.03
C LEU A 43 4.20 6.04 -12.90
N PHE A 44 3.89 6.37 -11.64
CA PHE A 44 4.26 5.53 -10.49
C PHE A 44 3.52 4.18 -10.55
N ALA A 45 2.18 4.19 -10.61
CA ALA A 45 1.36 2.99 -10.69
C ALA A 45 1.83 2.02 -11.80
N LYS A 46 1.94 2.48 -13.05
CA LYS A 46 2.31 1.62 -14.19
C LYS A 46 3.72 1.05 -14.08
N SER A 47 4.68 1.87 -13.65
CA SER A 47 6.07 1.44 -13.53
C SER A 47 6.26 0.48 -12.35
N PHE A 48 5.58 0.72 -11.23
CA PHE A 48 5.58 -0.19 -10.09
C PHE A 48 4.92 -1.53 -10.43
N GLU A 49 3.76 -1.54 -11.09
CA GLU A 49 3.10 -2.78 -11.56
C GLU A 49 4.05 -3.58 -12.46
N THR A 50 4.70 -2.90 -13.41
CA THR A 50 5.69 -3.52 -14.30
C THR A 50 6.88 -4.13 -13.54
N GLU A 51 7.42 -3.43 -12.54
CA GLU A 51 8.50 -4.00 -11.71
C GLU A 51 8.02 -5.18 -10.88
N MET A 52 6.78 -5.19 -10.37
CA MET A 52 6.23 -6.35 -9.68
C MET A 52 6.10 -7.56 -10.60
N GLU A 53 5.67 -7.37 -11.85
CA GLU A 53 5.61 -8.45 -12.83
C GLU A 53 6.99 -9.00 -13.20
N LYS A 54 7.98 -8.12 -13.41
CA LYS A 54 9.37 -8.53 -13.67
C LYS A 54 9.99 -9.25 -12.48
N THR A 55 9.57 -8.93 -11.26
CA THR A 55 10.18 -9.46 -10.02
C THR A 55 9.53 -10.76 -9.57
N PHE A 56 8.20 -10.83 -9.57
CA PHE A 56 7.44 -11.94 -8.99
C PHE A 56 6.65 -12.76 -10.03
N GLY A 57 6.66 -12.34 -11.29
CA GLY A 57 5.95 -12.99 -12.39
C GLY A 57 4.68 -12.24 -12.79
N SER A 58 4.20 -12.51 -14.02
CA SER A 58 3.01 -11.87 -14.57
C SER A 58 1.78 -12.10 -13.68
N GLY A 59 1.03 -11.03 -13.42
CA GLY A 59 -0.14 -11.07 -12.56
C GLY A 59 0.15 -11.36 -11.09
N ALA A 60 1.38 -11.23 -10.61
CA ALA A 60 1.71 -11.45 -9.20
C ALA A 60 1.06 -10.42 -8.24
N LEU A 61 0.93 -9.16 -8.68
CA LEU A 61 0.30 -8.10 -7.92
C LEU A 61 -1.22 -8.12 -8.16
N LYS A 62 -2.00 -8.54 -7.16
CA LYS A 62 -3.46 -8.75 -7.29
C LYS A 62 -4.25 -8.00 -6.24
N LYS A 63 -5.50 -7.64 -6.56
CA LYS A 63 -6.41 -7.06 -5.57
C LYS A 63 -6.64 -8.04 -4.41
N ILE A 64 -6.62 -7.54 -3.18
CA ILE A 64 -6.96 -8.34 -1.99
C ILE A 64 -8.46 -8.25 -1.69
N PRO A 65 -9.10 -9.35 -1.24
CA PRO A 65 -10.51 -9.33 -0.89
C PRO A 65 -10.77 -8.54 0.40
N LYS A 66 -11.95 -7.95 0.54
CA LYS A 66 -12.38 -7.23 1.76
C LYS A 66 -12.40 -8.11 3.03
N SER A 67 -12.46 -9.44 2.86
CA SER A 67 -12.35 -10.41 3.95
C SER A 67 -10.90 -10.70 4.39
N HIS A 68 -9.89 -10.09 3.75
CA HIS A 68 -8.49 -10.35 4.07
C HIS A 68 -8.14 -9.90 5.51
N PRO A 69 -7.35 -10.68 6.27
CA PRO A 69 -7.09 -10.39 7.69
C PRO A 69 -6.49 -9.01 7.97
N ILE A 70 -5.79 -8.40 7.01
CA ILE A 70 -5.27 -7.02 7.14
C ILE A 70 -6.35 -5.99 7.54
N TYR A 71 -7.61 -6.21 7.16
CA TYR A 71 -8.72 -5.32 7.51
C TYR A 71 -9.28 -5.56 8.92
N SER A 72 -8.79 -6.57 9.64
CA SER A 72 -9.24 -6.95 10.99
C SER A 72 -8.10 -7.28 11.97
N SER A 73 -6.84 -7.08 11.61
CA SER A 73 -5.66 -7.41 12.44
C SER A 73 -5.64 -6.74 13.81
N PHE A 74 -6.25 -5.56 13.96
CA PHE A 74 -6.35 -4.86 15.24
C PHE A 74 -7.68 -4.09 15.37
N PHE A 75 -7.92 -3.14 14.46
CA PHE A 75 -9.22 -2.51 14.25
C PHE A 75 -9.97 -3.22 13.12
N HIS A 76 -11.29 -3.07 13.10
CA HIS A 76 -12.15 -3.61 12.05
C HIS A 76 -12.44 -2.57 10.96
N PHE A 77 -12.31 -2.98 9.70
CA PHE A 77 -12.65 -2.22 8.51
C PHE A 77 -13.40 -3.11 7.52
N ASP A 78 -14.36 -2.55 6.79
CA ASP A 78 -15.09 -3.25 5.71
C ASP A 78 -14.29 -3.35 4.39
N GLY A 79 -13.09 -2.78 4.36
CA GLY A 79 -12.22 -2.66 3.19
C GLY A 79 -11.17 -1.58 3.41
N PRO A 80 -10.45 -1.16 2.37
CA PRO A 80 -9.51 -0.06 2.50
C PRO A 80 -10.25 1.25 2.81
N PRO A 81 -9.92 1.97 3.89
CA PRO A 81 -10.57 3.23 4.19
C PRO A 81 -10.28 4.28 3.11
N THR A 82 -11.29 5.04 2.73
CA THR A 82 -11.14 6.17 1.80
C THR A 82 -10.35 7.32 2.42
N THR A 83 -9.59 8.06 1.62
CA THR A 83 -8.86 9.26 2.08
C THR A 83 -9.60 10.54 1.73
N ALA A 84 -9.28 11.65 2.42
CA ALA A 84 -9.90 12.94 2.15
C ALA A 84 -9.56 13.47 0.74
N GLN A 85 -8.41 13.06 0.18
CA GLN A 85 -8.00 13.36 -1.18
C GLN A 85 -8.89 12.67 -2.22
N GLU A 86 -9.19 11.38 -2.07
CA GLU A 86 -10.13 10.70 -2.99
C GLU A 86 -11.53 11.32 -2.94
N LEU A 87 -11.97 11.73 -1.75
CA LEU A 87 -13.30 12.32 -1.56
C LEU A 87 -13.42 13.76 -2.11
N ASN A 88 -12.30 14.42 -2.41
CA ASN A 88 -12.29 15.77 -2.98
C ASN A 88 -11.97 15.78 -4.49
N GLY A 89 -11.84 14.60 -5.11
CA GLY A 89 -11.60 14.43 -6.54
C GLY A 89 -10.14 14.62 -6.97
N TRP A 90 -9.18 14.55 -6.03
CA TRP A 90 -7.76 14.66 -6.36
C TRP A 90 -7.24 13.41 -7.07
N GLY A 91 -6.39 13.59 -8.08
CA GLY A 91 -5.89 12.51 -8.94
C GLY A 91 -6.83 12.25 -10.12
N ASP A 92 -7.36 11.03 -10.21
CA ASP A 92 -8.22 10.56 -11.29
C ASP A 92 -9.74 10.70 -11.03
N ASP A 93 -10.13 11.39 -9.95
CA ASP A 93 -11.53 11.59 -9.51
C ASP A 93 -12.26 10.26 -9.16
N ILE A 94 -11.50 9.22 -8.79
CA ILE A 94 -12.02 7.90 -8.43
C ILE A 94 -11.75 7.58 -6.96
N VAL A 95 -12.75 6.99 -6.31
CA VAL A 95 -12.57 6.35 -5.00
C VAL A 95 -12.09 4.92 -5.21
N HIS A 96 -10.84 4.64 -4.83
CA HIS A 96 -10.26 3.31 -5.00
C HIS A 96 -10.71 2.38 -3.87
N ASP A 97 -11.50 1.36 -4.22
CA ASP A 97 -12.10 0.44 -3.24
C ASP A 97 -11.26 -0.82 -2.95
N TYR A 98 -10.00 -0.83 -3.40
CA TYR A 98 -9.10 -1.98 -3.32
C TYR A 98 -7.70 -1.60 -2.84
N LEU A 99 -6.97 -2.60 -2.33
CA LEU A 99 -5.52 -2.62 -2.28
C LEU A 99 -5.04 -3.77 -3.15
N LYS A 100 -3.79 -3.71 -3.62
CA LYS A 100 -3.16 -4.86 -4.28
C LYS A 100 -2.06 -5.44 -3.40
N ALA A 101 -1.77 -6.72 -3.55
CA ALA A 101 -0.69 -7.38 -2.86
C ALA A 101 0.03 -8.40 -3.74
N VAL A 102 1.33 -8.58 -3.45
CA VAL A 102 2.07 -9.79 -3.81
C VAL A 102 2.09 -10.67 -2.58
N GLU A 103 1.53 -11.87 -2.70
CA GLU A 103 1.56 -12.88 -1.65
C GLU A 103 2.69 -13.88 -1.87
N VAL A 104 3.47 -14.14 -0.83
CA VAL A 104 4.55 -15.12 -0.83
C VAL A 104 4.35 -16.02 0.38
N ASN A 105 4.27 -17.34 0.17
CA ASN A 105 4.03 -18.33 1.23
C ASN A 105 2.78 -18.06 2.09
N GLY A 106 1.71 -17.55 1.49
CA GLY A 106 0.42 -17.31 2.18
C GLY A 106 0.38 -16.06 3.05
N ARG A 107 1.39 -15.20 2.98
CA ARG A 107 1.42 -13.86 3.63
C ARG A 107 1.62 -12.77 2.58
N ILE A 108 1.24 -11.54 2.92
CA ILE A 108 1.56 -10.39 2.08
C ILE A 108 3.06 -10.09 2.22
N GLY A 109 3.76 -10.12 1.10
CA GLY A 109 5.15 -9.67 0.99
C GLY A 109 5.26 -8.20 0.57
N VAL A 110 4.37 -7.78 -0.34
CA VAL A 110 4.27 -6.41 -0.82
C VAL A 110 2.80 -6.00 -0.77
N LEU A 111 2.49 -4.91 -0.06
CA LEU A 111 1.18 -4.27 -0.05
C LEU A 111 1.26 -2.99 -0.86
N TYR A 112 0.43 -2.85 -1.90
CA TYR A 112 0.34 -1.66 -2.73
C TYR A 112 -0.97 -0.91 -2.46
N SER A 113 -0.83 0.39 -2.24
CA SER A 113 -1.89 1.38 -2.07
C SER A 113 -1.76 2.45 -3.14
N ASN A 114 -2.88 2.82 -3.74
CA ASN A 114 -3.02 3.99 -4.61
C ASN A 114 -3.86 5.08 -3.94
N LYS A 115 -3.77 5.14 -2.61
CA LYS A 115 -4.68 5.91 -1.76
C LYS A 115 -3.99 7.06 -1.04
N ASP A 116 -2.70 7.30 -1.31
CA ASP A 116 -1.86 8.32 -0.64
C ASP A 116 -2.08 8.36 0.88
N TYR A 117 -2.05 7.18 1.50
CA TYR A 117 -2.19 7.07 2.94
C TYR A 117 -1.09 7.84 3.68
N GLY A 118 0.10 7.95 3.09
CA GLY A 118 1.21 8.73 3.60
C GLY A 118 0.82 10.19 3.83
N CYS A 119 0.28 10.88 2.82
CA CYS A 119 -0.17 12.27 2.98
C CYS A 119 -1.45 12.37 3.81
N GLU A 120 -2.36 11.40 3.69
CA GLU A 120 -3.56 11.34 4.55
C GLU A 120 -3.20 11.21 6.04
N TRP A 121 -2.04 10.64 6.38
CA TRP A 121 -1.59 10.51 7.76
C TRP A 121 -0.60 11.59 8.20
N ASP A 122 -0.19 12.48 7.30
CA ASP A 122 0.75 13.57 7.59
C ASP A 122 0.04 14.76 8.23
N TYR A 123 0.10 14.84 9.56
CA TYR A 123 -0.55 15.90 10.34
C TYR A 123 0.39 16.54 11.37
N ASP A 124 0.18 17.84 11.58
CA ASP A 124 0.52 18.49 12.84
C ASP A 124 -0.49 18.08 13.94
N TYR A 125 0.00 17.84 15.16
CA TYR A 125 -0.84 17.45 16.30
C TYR A 125 -2.03 18.41 16.57
N ARG A 126 -1.88 19.70 16.20
CA ARG A 126 -2.93 20.72 16.33
C ARG A 126 -4.10 20.50 15.38
N ASN A 127 -3.86 19.86 14.24
CA ASN A 127 -4.89 19.57 13.24
C ASN A 127 -5.63 18.27 13.56
N LYS A 128 -4.93 17.27 14.12
CA LYS A 128 -5.52 15.97 14.46
C LYS A 128 -6.61 16.05 15.54
N ARG A 129 -6.55 17.04 16.45
CA ARG A 129 -7.49 17.17 17.60
C ARG A 129 -8.97 17.29 17.24
N PHE A 130 -9.28 17.63 16.00
CA PHE A 130 -10.67 17.82 15.54
C PHE A 130 -11.27 16.56 14.91
N TYR A 131 -10.46 15.52 14.65
CA TYR A 131 -10.96 14.27 14.10
C TYR A 131 -11.68 13.44 15.16
N LYS A 132 -12.95 13.12 14.89
CA LYS A 132 -13.74 12.21 15.74
C LYS A 132 -13.25 10.77 15.63
N ILE A 133 -12.81 10.36 14.44
CA ILE A 133 -12.28 9.03 14.15
C ILE A 133 -10.85 9.20 13.67
N ASP A 134 -9.92 8.49 14.32
CA ASP A 134 -8.52 8.50 13.93
C ASP A 134 -8.33 7.71 12.63
N ASN A 135 -7.97 8.41 11.56
CA ASN A 135 -7.72 7.81 10.25
C ASN A 135 -6.38 7.04 10.19
N THR A 136 -5.49 7.22 11.17
CA THR A 136 -4.25 6.41 11.27
C THR A 136 -4.50 5.01 11.83
N ARG A 137 -5.75 4.65 12.16
CA ARG A 137 -6.08 3.28 12.63
C ARG A 137 -5.70 2.20 11.63
N PHE A 138 -5.79 2.48 10.33
CA PHE A 138 -5.45 1.49 9.32
C PHE A 138 -3.94 1.24 9.23
N SER A 139 -3.10 2.23 9.54
CA SER A 139 -1.65 2.03 9.62
C SER A 139 -1.30 1.04 10.75
N VAL A 140 -2.03 1.08 11.87
CA VAL A 140 -1.88 0.09 12.96
C VAL A 140 -2.22 -1.31 12.45
N ASN A 141 -3.29 -1.48 11.68
CA ASN A 141 -3.63 -2.77 11.07
C ASN A 141 -2.52 -3.28 10.13
N ILE A 142 -1.96 -2.42 9.28
CA ILE A 142 -0.86 -2.77 8.36
C ILE A 142 0.36 -3.23 9.15
N ILE A 143 0.77 -2.48 10.17
CA ILE A 143 1.93 -2.81 11.01
C ILE A 143 1.68 -4.11 11.78
N MET A 144 0.52 -4.24 12.43
CA MET A 144 0.16 -5.44 13.19
C MET A 144 0.11 -6.67 12.27
N TYR A 145 -0.47 -6.56 11.08
CA TYR A 145 -0.46 -7.64 10.10
C TYR A 145 0.98 -8.03 9.74
N ALA A 146 1.83 -7.04 9.40
CA ALA A 146 3.21 -7.29 8.98
C ALA A 146 4.07 -7.97 10.06
N LEU A 147 3.77 -7.72 11.34
CA LEU A 147 4.49 -8.28 12.48
C LEU A 147 3.98 -9.67 12.94
N MET A 148 2.72 -10.00 12.67
CA MET A 148 2.09 -11.25 13.11
C MET A 148 1.99 -12.33 12.03
N SER A 149 2.20 -11.96 10.76
CA SER A 149 2.18 -12.87 9.61
C SER A 149 3.52 -13.55 9.37
#